data_AF-A0A4R1QRK2-F1
#
_entry.id   AF-A0A4R1QRK2-F1
#
_cell.length_a   1.000
_cell.length_b   1.000
_cell.length_c   1.000
_cell.angle_alpha   90.00
_cell.angle_beta   90.00
_cell.angle_gamma   90.00
#
_symmetry.space_group_name_H-M   'P 1'
#
loop_
_entity.id
_entity.type
_entity.pdbx_description
1 polymer ?
#
loop_
_entity_poly.entity_id
_entity_poly.type
_entity_poly.pdbx_seq_one_letter_code
_entity_poly.pdbx_strand_id
1 'polypeptide(L)'
;MVSPHASPFLAMEERLRVRFHATNNEFIFLRKDLRNMTLRRLWVGLLLLLAIHISPIQAVTNPDPVSSPVVNEVSLEQKRVIRKQLLSQMVEKYNQNQVFPHIQAYMVEKYHQMKKKTKPKPPAQLIVDTLERSRSVYEKTRSFVGESFKRVYNPLQIESTINRYLWLKGLCFLVLGINEEHKIALSYFYQPGNEQEKLEFLHDAIHYSFPEIPDVPANSAWYEGMTPVMDRLCFKLFNIDKYSPGSAPSSTPTAP
;
A
#
# COMPACT_ATOMS: atom_id res chain seq x y z
N MET A 1 34.03 16.08 53.39
CA MET A 1 34.42 15.17 52.29
C MET A 1 33.27 14.24 52.00
N VAL A 2 32.46 14.53 50.98
CA VAL A 2 31.45 13.63 50.40
C VAL A 2 31.54 13.86 48.89
N SER A 3 31.79 12.80 48.13
CA SER A 3 32.03 12.83 46.68
C SER A 3 30.69 12.78 45.93
N PRO A 4 30.41 13.68 44.97
CA PRO A 4 29.20 13.62 44.15
C PRO A 4 29.55 13.04 42.77
N HIS A 5 29.62 11.73 42.66
CA HIS A 5 29.58 11.04 41.36
C HIS A 5 28.18 10.47 41.14
N ALA A 6 27.28 11.30 40.61
CA ALA A 6 26.05 10.81 40.02
C ALA A 6 26.40 10.00 38.77
N SER A 7 25.93 8.75 38.72
CA SER A 7 26.19 7.82 37.63
C SER A 7 25.73 8.41 36.28
N PRO A 8 26.58 8.43 35.23
CA PRO A 8 26.23 8.91 33.91
C PRO A 8 25.07 8.12 33.26
N PHE A 9 24.74 6.95 33.81
CA PHE A 9 23.63 6.10 33.37
C PHE A 9 22.26 6.70 33.75
N LEU A 10 22.13 7.29 34.94
CA LEU A 10 20.87 7.92 35.38
C LEU A 10 20.58 9.21 34.61
N ALA A 11 21.63 9.98 34.28
CA ALA A 11 21.51 11.16 33.44
C ALA A 11 21.10 10.84 31.98
N MET A 12 21.41 9.63 31.50
CA MET A 12 21.03 9.15 30.17
C MET A 12 19.60 8.58 30.13
N GLU A 13 19.17 7.85 31.18
CA GLU A 13 17.78 7.39 31.31
C GLU A 13 16.80 8.57 31.40
N GLU A 14 17.16 9.63 32.11
CA GLU A 14 16.32 10.81 32.25
C GLU A 14 16.21 11.61 30.94
N ARG A 15 17.30 11.67 30.15
CA ARG A 15 17.30 12.25 28.78
C ARG A 15 16.50 11.42 27.78
N LEU A 16 16.49 10.09 27.90
CA LEU A 16 15.69 9.20 27.07
C LEU A 16 14.20 9.24 27.45
N ARG A 17 13.87 9.35 28.75
CA ARG A 17 12.50 9.47 29.24
C ARG A 17 11.86 10.80 28.79
N VAL A 18 12.63 11.90 28.76
CA VAL A 18 12.18 13.20 28.24
C VAL A 18 12.01 13.18 26.71
N ARG A 19 12.87 12.49 25.94
CA ARG A 19 12.70 12.32 24.48
C ARG A 19 11.54 11.41 24.10
N PHE A 20 11.25 10.36 24.88
CA PHE A 20 10.13 9.45 24.60
C PHE A 20 8.76 10.09 24.89
N HIS A 21 8.68 10.99 25.88
CA HIS A 21 7.48 11.81 26.12
C HIS A 21 7.30 12.92 25.07
N ALA A 22 8.37 13.46 24.49
CA ALA A 22 8.27 14.45 23.41
C ALA A 22 7.65 13.87 22.13
N THR A 23 8.05 12.65 21.72
CA THR A 23 7.49 12.00 20.50
C THR A 23 6.05 11.48 20.68
N ASN A 24 5.64 11.12 21.90
CA ASN A 24 4.25 10.73 22.18
C ASN A 24 3.32 11.95 22.32
N ASN A 25 3.83 13.07 22.85
CA ASN A 25 3.07 14.32 22.92
C ASN A 25 2.94 14.98 21.54
N GLU A 26 3.93 14.88 20.64
CA GLU A 26 3.78 15.34 19.25
C GLU A 26 2.74 14.55 18.47
N PHE A 27 2.62 13.23 18.69
CA PHE A 27 1.55 12.42 18.08
C PHE A 27 0.17 12.73 18.67
N ILE A 28 0.06 13.05 19.95
CA ILE A 28 -1.20 13.48 20.58
C ILE A 28 -1.57 14.91 20.14
N PHE A 29 -0.57 15.78 19.93
CA PHE A 29 -0.76 17.14 19.43
C PHE A 29 -1.21 17.13 17.96
N LEU A 30 -0.58 16.32 17.10
CA LEU A 30 -1.05 16.06 15.73
C LEU A 30 -2.45 15.43 15.70
N ARG A 31 -2.81 14.56 16.65
CA ARG A 31 -4.16 13.96 16.71
C ARG A 31 -5.25 14.92 17.19
N LYS A 32 -4.89 15.91 18.01
CA LYS A 32 -5.80 16.98 18.48
C LYS A 32 -5.92 18.10 17.43
N ASP A 33 -4.83 18.49 16.79
CA ASP A 33 -4.84 19.51 15.73
C ASP A 33 -5.45 18.99 14.42
N LEU A 34 -5.27 17.72 14.03
CA LEU A 34 -6.00 17.14 12.89
C LEU A 34 -7.51 16.97 13.15
N ARG A 35 -7.96 16.93 14.42
CA ARG A 35 -9.40 16.91 14.73
C ARG A 35 -10.04 18.28 14.55
N ASN A 36 -9.28 19.37 14.70
CA ASN A 36 -9.79 20.74 14.69
C ASN A 36 -9.40 21.55 13.44
N MET A 37 -8.32 21.22 12.74
CA MET A 37 -8.07 21.67 11.37
C MET A 37 -9.00 20.91 10.43
N THR A 38 -10.24 21.38 10.36
CA THR A 38 -11.29 21.08 9.39
C THR A 38 -10.90 19.96 8.43
N LEU A 39 -11.28 18.72 8.76
CA LEU A 39 -11.20 17.56 7.88
C LEU A 39 -11.60 17.96 6.44
N ARG A 40 -12.62 18.81 6.29
CA ARG A 40 -13.06 19.40 5.02
C ARG A 40 -11.96 20.12 4.22
N ARG A 41 -11.04 20.88 4.82
CA ARG A 41 -9.97 21.59 4.08
C ARG A 41 -8.83 20.66 3.66
N LEU A 42 -8.54 19.63 4.46
CA LEU A 42 -7.54 18.60 4.11
C LEU A 42 -8.08 17.66 3.02
N TRP A 43 -9.36 17.30 3.08
CA TRP A 43 -10.06 16.56 2.01
C TRP A 43 -10.16 17.37 0.71
N VAL A 44 -10.52 18.67 0.80
CA VAL A 44 -10.59 19.57 -0.37
C VAL A 44 -9.19 19.82 -0.96
N GLY A 45 -8.15 19.95 -0.15
CA GLY A 45 -6.76 20.07 -0.62
C GLY A 45 -6.23 18.80 -1.29
N LEU A 46 -6.55 17.63 -0.74
CA LEU A 46 -6.18 16.34 -1.32
C LEU A 46 -6.95 16.05 -2.63
N LEU A 47 -8.22 16.44 -2.70
CA LEU A 47 -9.04 16.34 -3.92
C LEU A 47 -8.64 17.36 -4.99
N LEU A 48 -8.26 18.58 -4.62
CA LEU A 48 -7.68 19.58 -5.53
C LEU A 48 -6.32 19.14 -6.08
N LEU A 49 -5.48 18.49 -5.27
CA LEU A 49 -4.20 17.92 -5.73
C LEU A 49 -4.39 16.74 -6.70
N LEU A 50 -5.45 15.96 -6.56
CA LEU A 50 -5.83 14.91 -7.51
C LEU A 50 -6.49 15.47 -8.79
N ALA A 51 -7.13 16.64 -8.73
CA ALA A 51 -7.79 17.28 -9.86
C ALA A 51 -6.88 18.20 -10.71
N ILE A 52 -5.76 18.71 -10.16
CA ILE A 52 -4.96 19.79 -10.78
C ILE A 52 -3.81 19.30 -11.68
N HIS A 53 -3.60 18.00 -11.89
CA HIS A 53 -2.46 17.51 -12.70
C HIS A 53 -2.84 16.72 -13.96
N ILE A 54 -3.74 17.29 -14.76
CA ILE A 54 -3.74 17.09 -16.22
C ILE A 54 -2.96 18.24 -16.85
N SER A 55 -1.64 18.25 -16.66
CA SER A 55 -0.77 18.96 -17.60
C SER A 55 -0.50 18.02 -18.79
N PRO A 56 -0.55 18.51 -20.03
CA PRO A 56 -0.19 17.70 -21.19
C PRO A 56 1.29 17.34 -21.07
N ILE A 57 1.58 16.04 -20.91
CA ILE A 57 2.95 15.55 -20.96
C ILE A 57 3.43 15.77 -22.40
N GLN A 58 4.45 16.62 -22.57
CA GLN A 58 5.23 16.70 -23.80
C GLN A 58 5.80 15.30 -24.10
N ALA A 59 5.65 14.89 -25.36
CA ALA A 59 6.11 13.60 -25.86
C ALA A 59 7.60 13.40 -25.57
N VAL A 60 7.90 12.65 -24.52
CA VAL A 60 9.18 11.95 -24.39
C VAL A 60 9.10 10.79 -25.37
N THR A 61 9.98 10.80 -26.35
CA THR A 61 10.22 9.72 -27.32
C THR A 61 10.41 8.42 -26.55
N ASN A 62 9.36 7.59 -26.54
CA ASN A 62 9.33 6.33 -25.83
C ASN A 62 9.78 5.17 -26.74
N PRO A 63 10.38 4.13 -26.13
CA PRO A 63 10.67 2.85 -26.76
C PRO A 63 9.36 2.14 -27.16
N ASP A 64 9.51 1.12 -28.01
CA ASP A 64 8.47 0.41 -28.77
C ASP A 64 7.04 0.38 -28.16
N PRO A 65 6.00 0.58 -28.98
CA PRO A 65 4.64 0.64 -28.52
C PRO A 65 4.19 -0.74 -28.01
N VAL A 66 4.14 -0.91 -26.69
CA VAL A 66 3.26 -1.93 -26.09
C VAL A 66 1.87 -1.65 -26.65
N SER A 67 1.34 -2.58 -27.44
CA SER A 67 0.04 -2.46 -28.09
C SER A 67 -1.00 -2.03 -27.07
N SER A 68 -1.80 -1.02 -27.40
CA SER A 68 -2.96 -0.66 -26.60
C SER A 68 -3.84 -1.91 -26.43
N PRO A 69 -4.27 -2.24 -25.19
CA PRO A 69 -5.07 -3.44 -24.97
C PRO A 69 -6.45 -3.29 -25.61
N VAL A 70 -7.07 -4.43 -25.93
CA VAL A 70 -8.50 -4.51 -26.20
C VAL A 70 -9.24 -4.21 -24.90
N VAL A 71 -10.17 -3.26 -24.94
CA VAL A 71 -10.91 -2.78 -23.76
C VAL A 71 -12.41 -2.97 -23.99
N ASN A 72 -13.09 -3.55 -23.00
CA ASN A 72 -14.55 -3.59 -22.97
C ASN A 72 -15.09 -2.26 -22.41
N GLU A 73 -16.13 -1.72 -23.03
CA GLU A 73 -16.82 -0.57 -22.45
C GLU A 73 -17.65 -1.02 -21.24
N VAL A 74 -17.20 -0.59 -20.06
CA VAL A 74 -17.85 -0.93 -18.79
C VAL A 74 -18.16 0.36 -18.03
N SER A 75 -19.41 0.53 -17.60
CA SER A 75 -19.81 1.67 -16.77
C SER A 75 -19.15 1.63 -15.39
N LEU A 76 -19.12 2.76 -14.67
CA LEU A 76 -18.53 2.79 -13.33
C LEU A 76 -19.24 1.83 -12.36
N GLU A 77 -20.56 1.78 -12.42
CA GLU A 77 -21.40 0.88 -11.62
C GLU A 77 -21.10 -0.58 -11.94
N GLN A 78 -20.98 -0.94 -13.21
CA GLN A 78 -20.60 -2.29 -13.63
C GLN A 78 -19.18 -2.64 -13.15
N LYS A 79 -18.21 -1.74 -13.28
CA LYS A 79 -16.84 -1.96 -12.75
C LYS A 79 -16.85 -2.24 -11.25
N ARG A 80 -17.70 -1.57 -10.47
CA ARG A 80 -17.84 -1.85 -9.03
C ARG A 80 -18.39 -3.25 -8.78
N VAL A 81 -19.40 -3.66 -9.53
CA VAL A 81 -19.99 -5.02 -9.41
C VAL A 81 -18.95 -6.07 -9.75
N ILE A 82 -18.24 -5.92 -10.88
CA ILE A 82 -17.19 -6.85 -11.31
C ILE A 82 -16.09 -6.93 -10.26
N ARG A 83 -15.57 -5.79 -9.77
CA ARG A 83 -14.54 -5.79 -8.72
C ARG A 83 -15.00 -6.48 -7.45
N LYS A 84 -16.25 -6.30 -7.03
CA LYS A 84 -16.81 -7.01 -5.87
C LYS A 84 -16.82 -8.53 -6.08
N GLN A 85 -17.18 -8.98 -7.29
CA GLN A 85 -17.18 -10.39 -7.65
C GLN A 85 -15.77 -10.96 -7.69
N LEU A 86 -14.86 -10.34 -8.45
CA LEU A 86 -13.45 -10.75 -8.58
C LEU A 86 -12.78 -10.89 -7.21
N LEU A 87 -13.00 -9.92 -6.35
CA LEU A 87 -12.46 -9.93 -5.01
C LEU A 87 -12.99 -11.07 -4.13
N SER A 88 -14.28 -11.37 -4.24
CA SER A 88 -14.89 -12.50 -3.53
C SER A 88 -14.26 -13.81 -4.01
N GLN A 89 -14.07 -13.95 -5.34
CA GLN A 89 -13.37 -15.08 -5.94
C GLN A 89 -11.91 -15.18 -5.50
N MET A 90 -11.18 -14.06 -5.43
CA MET A 90 -9.80 -14.03 -4.92
C MET A 90 -9.73 -14.49 -3.47
N VAL A 91 -10.58 -13.95 -2.59
CA VAL A 91 -10.63 -14.35 -1.17
C VAL A 91 -10.91 -15.84 -1.03
N GLU A 92 -11.85 -16.38 -1.80
CA GLU A 92 -12.16 -17.80 -1.82
C GLU A 92 -10.99 -18.64 -2.35
N LYS A 93 -10.41 -18.27 -3.49
CA LYS A 93 -9.22 -18.91 -4.12
C LYS A 93 -8.06 -19.01 -3.13
N TYR A 94 -7.64 -17.90 -2.53
CA TYR A 94 -6.49 -17.87 -1.62
C TYR A 94 -6.76 -18.58 -0.28
N ASN A 95 -8.01 -18.70 0.12
CA ASN A 95 -8.38 -19.50 1.28
C ASN A 95 -8.36 -21.01 0.96
N GLN A 96 -8.90 -21.42 -0.19
CA GLN A 96 -8.92 -22.81 -0.64
C GLN A 96 -7.50 -23.34 -0.89
N ASN A 97 -6.66 -22.54 -1.56
CA ASN A 97 -5.26 -22.87 -1.88
C ASN A 97 -4.32 -22.81 -0.67
N GLN A 98 -4.83 -22.65 0.56
CA GLN A 98 -4.05 -22.54 1.81
C GLN A 98 -3.05 -21.37 1.85
N VAL A 99 -3.11 -20.42 0.91
CA VAL A 99 -2.23 -19.24 0.88
C VAL A 99 -2.50 -18.33 2.08
N PHE A 100 -3.77 -18.09 2.43
CA PHE A 100 -4.10 -17.28 3.61
C PHE A 100 -3.61 -17.86 4.94
N PRO A 101 -3.77 -19.17 5.22
CA PRO A 101 -3.09 -19.83 6.32
C PRO A 101 -1.57 -19.60 6.34
N HIS A 102 -0.87 -19.72 5.20
CA HIS A 102 0.57 -19.49 5.12
C HIS A 102 0.95 -18.02 5.39
N ILE A 103 0.21 -17.07 4.80
CA ILE A 103 0.38 -15.64 5.08
C ILE A 103 0.17 -15.37 6.57
N GLN A 104 -0.87 -15.94 7.18
CA GLN A 104 -1.14 -15.75 8.61
C GLN A 104 -0.01 -16.29 9.48
N ALA A 105 0.52 -17.48 9.17
CA ALA A 105 1.66 -18.05 9.88
C ALA A 105 2.89 -17.13 9.79
N TYR A 106 3.21 -16.66 8.58
CA TYR A 106 4.29 -15.71 8.34
C TYR A 106 4.09 -14.38 9.09
N MET A 107 2.87 -13.83 9.08
CA MET A 107 2.55 -12.61 9.81
C MET A 107 2.76 -12.77 11.32
N VAL A 108 2.33 -13.90 11.88
CA VAL A 108 2.53 -14.21 13.31
C VAL A 108 4.02 -14.30 13.64
N GLU A 109 4.80 -14.98 12.80
CA GLU A 109 6.26 -15.06 12.95
C GLU A 109 6.90 -13.67 12.93
N LYS A 110 6.57 -12.84 11.94
CA LYS A 110 7.09 -11.47 11.83
C LYS A 110 6.67 -10.58 13.00
N TYR A 111 5.44 -10.71 13.49
CA TYR A 111 4.99 -10.01 14.69
C TYR A 111 5.81 -10.37 15.92
N HIS A 112 6.16 -11.65 16.05
CA HIS A 112 7.04 -12.13 17.12
C HIS A 112 8.46 -11.56 16.99
N GLN A 113 9.05 -11.61 15.79
CA GLN A 113 10.37 -11.01 15.50
C GLN A 113 10.41 -9.50 15.81
N MET A 114 9.32 -8.80 15.49
CA MET A 114 9.15 -7.36 15.76
C MET A 114 8.74 -7.05 17.21
N LYS A 115 8.68 -8.05 18.10
CA LYS A 115 8.29 -7.92 19.52
C LYS A 115 6.92 -7.24 19.71
N LYS A 116 5.99 -7.46 18.78
CA LYS A 116 4.62 -6.93 18.88
C LYS A 116 3.85 -7.75 19.92
N LYS A 117 3.05 -7.07 20.75
CA LYS A 117 2.29 -7.70 21.85
C LYS A 117 0.95 -8.31 21.40
N THR A 118 0.44 -7.90 20.25
CA THR A 118 -0.86 -8.33 19.72
C THR A 118 -0.67 -9.39 18.65
N LYS A 119 -1.69 -10.22 18.41
CA LYS A 119 -1.71 -11.09 17.22
C LYS A 119 -2.17 -10.29 15.99
N PRO A 120 -1.60 -10.55 14.80
CA PRO A 120 -2.07 -9.93 13.57
C PRO A 120 -3.47 -10.45 13.20
N LYS A 121 -4.27 -9.58 12.60
CA LYS A 121 -5.57 -9.97 12.03
C LYS A 121 -5.39 -10.97 10.87
N PRO A 122 -6.36 -11.88 10.65
CA PRO A 122 -6.37 -12.76 9.48
C PRO A 122 -6.34 -11.98 8.15
N PRO A 123 -5.67 -12.50 7.10
CA PRO A 123 -5.56 -11.79 5.81
C PRO A 123 -6.92 -11.48 5.18
N ALA A 124 -7.86 -12.41 5.22
CA ALA A 124 -9.23 -12.20 4.73
C ALA A 124 -9.91 -11.00 5.43
N GLN A 125 -9.71 -10.85 6.74
CA GLN A 125 -10.26 -9.74 7.50
C GLN A 125 -9.59 -8.40 7.14
N LEU A 126 -8.27 -8.38 6.93
CA LEU A 126 -7.56 -7.18 6.47
C LEU A 126 -8.09 -6.67 5.13
N ILE A 127 -8.38 -7.59 4.21
CA ILE A 127 -8.97 -7.29 2.91
C ILE A 127 -10.35 -6.66 3.10
N VAL A 128 -11.25 -7.30 3.84
CA VAL A 128 -12.62 -6.81 4.09
C VAL A 128 -12.61 -5.42 4.74
N ASP A 129 -11.82 -5.23 5.79
CA ASP A 129 -11.70 -3.96 6.52
C ASP A 129 -11.24 -2.82 5.57
N THR A 130 -10.25 -3.10 4.72
CA THR A 130 -9.70 -2.10 3.77
C THR A 130 -10.70 -1.74 2.69
N LEU A 131 -11.50 -2.70 2.23
CA LEU A 131 -12.52 -2.46 1.20
C LEU A 131 -13.69 -1.65 1.72
N GLU A 132 -14.13 -1.93 2.94
CA GLU A 132 -15.20 -1.16 3.56
C GLU A 132 -14.78 0.31 3.72
N ARG A 133 -13.53 0.54 4.14
CA ARG A 133 -12.94 1.88 4.19
C ARG A 133 -12.82 2.51 2.81
N SER A 134 -12.31 1.78 1.83
CA SER A 134 -12.17 2.25 0.45
C SER A 134 -13.52 2.67 -0.14
N ARG A 135 -14.57 1.88 0.10
CA ARG A 135 -15.95 2.21 -0.29
C ARG A 135 -16.44 3.47 0.41
N SER A 136 -16.23 3.58 1.72
CA SER A 136 -16.62 4.77 2.48
C SER A 136 -15.94 6.04 1.96
N VAL A 137 -14.65 5.95 1.61
CA VAL A 137 -13.88 7.04 1.03
C VAL A 137 -14.44 7.40 -0.34
N TYR A 138 -14.60 6.41 -1.21
CA TYR A 138 -15.14 6.62 -2.56
C TYR A 138 -16.50 7.31 -2.54
N GLU A 139 -17.46 6.84 -1.73
CA GLU A 139 -18.79 7.45 -1.65
C GLU A 139 -18.74 8.92 -1.20
N LYS A 140 -17.78 9.27 -0.35
CA LYS A 140 -17.56 10.65 0.10
C LYS A 140 -16.86 11.51 -0.94
N THR A 141 -16.04 10.91 -1.79
CA THR A 141 -15.24 11.63 -2.79
C THR A 141 -15.89 11.66 -4.18
N ARG A 142 -16.88 10.81 -4.46
CA ARG A 142 -17.45 10.61 -5.80
C ARG A 142 -17.92 11.91 -6.47
N SER A 143 -18.49 12.84 -5.71
CA SER A 143 -18.98 14.12 -6.24
C SER A 143 -17.87 15.08 -6.67
N PHE A 144 -16.64 14.85 -6.21
CA PHE A 144 -15.47 15.66 -6.54
C PHE A 144 -14.62 15.04 -7.66
N VAL A 145 -14.82 13.75 -7.91
CA VAL A 145 -14.13 12.97 -8.93
C VAL A 145 -15.03 12.97 -10.17
N GLY A 146 -14.90 14.02 -11.01
CA GLY A 146 -15.64 14.10 -12.27
C GLY A 146 -15.27 12.98 -13.26
N GLU A 147 -15.98 12.89 -14.39
CA GLU A 147 -15.76 11.87 -15.43
C GLU A 147 -14.48 12.10 -16.27
N SER A 148 -13.64 13.07 -15.91
CA SER A 148 -12.52 13.54 -16.74
C SER A 148 -11.23 12.71 -16.66
N PHE A 149 -11.27 11.49 -16.11
CA PHE A 149 -10.10 10.61 -16.12
C PHE A 149 -9.87 10.05 -17.51
N LYS A 150 -8.91 10.64 -18.24
CA LYS A 150 -8.38 10.04 -19.47
C LYS A 150 -7.86 8.65 -19.14
N ARG A 151 -8.40 7.64 -19.83
CA ARG A 151 -8.01 6.24 -19.68
C ARG A 151 -6.59 6.07 -20.23
N VAL A 152 -5.61 5.88 -19.35
CA VAL A 152 -4.23 5.57 -19.71
C VAL A 152 -3.99 4.11 -19.39
N TYR A 153 -3.73 3.31 -20.43
CA TYR A 153 -3.48 1.88 -20.30
C TYR A 153 -2.03 1.49 -20.55
N ASN A 154 -1.16 2.41 -20.95
CA ASN A 154 0.26 2.10 -21.11
C ASN A 154 0.91 1.83 -19.72
N PRO A 155 1.49 0.63 -19.49
CA PRO A 155 2.05 0.27 -18.18
C PRO A 155 3.10 1.26 -17.65
N LEU A 156 4.01 1.76 -18.51
CA LEU A 156 5.05 2.70 -18.11
C LEU A 156 4.48 4.07 -17.73
N GLN A 157 3.44 4.52 -18.42
CA GLN A 157 2.76 5.76 -18.06
C GLN A 157 1.99 5.63 -16.74
N ILE A 158 1.38 4.47 -16.49
CA ILE A 158 0.76 4.15 -15.19
C ILE A 158 1.81 4.21 -14.08
N GLU A 159 2.95 3.54 -14.26
CA GLU A 159 4.06 3.53 -13.30
C GLU A 159 4.57 4.94 -12.99
N SER A 160 4.84 5.73 -14.04
CA SER A 160 5.31 7.13 -13.92
C SER A 160 4.31 7.99 -13.16
N THR A 161 3.02 7.83 -13.47
CA THR A 161 1.94 8.57 -12.80
C THR A 161 1.86 8.21 -11.32
N ILE A 162 1.90 6.92 -10.98
CA ILE A 162 1.87 6.48 -9.58
C ILE A 162 3.14 6.94 -8.83
N ASN A 163 4.31 6.83 -9.45
CA ASN A 163 5.57 7.29 -8.86
C ASN A 163 5.56 8.79 -8.55
N ARG A 164 4.93 9.61 -9.41
CA ARG A 164 4.74 11.05 -9.17
C ARG A 164 3.98 11.35 -7.88
N TYR A 165 2.96 10.54 -7.57
CA TYR A 165 2.11 10.72 -6.38
C TYR A 165 2.50 9.83 -5.20
N LEU A 166 3.60 9.09 -5.30
CA LEU A 166 3.99 8.11 -4.30
C LEU A 166 4.23 8.74 -2.92
N TRP A 167 4.64 10.00 -2.86
CA TRP A 167 4.83 10.75 -1.62
C TRP A 167 3.52 10.89 -0.81
N LEU A 168 2.35 10.82 -1.45
CA LEU A 168 1.04 10.84 -0.79
C LEU A 168 0.65 9.49 -0.15
N LYS A 169 1.42 8.42 -0.39
CA LYS A 169 1.03 7.06 0.04
C LYS A 169 0.74 6.94 1.52
N GLY A 170 1.46 7.67 2.39
CA GLY A 170 1.26 7.62 3.84
C GLY A 170 -0.13 8.12 4.25
N LEU A 171 -0.56 9.24 3.68
CA LEU A 171 -1.89 9.80 3.93
C LEU A 171 -2.98 8.90 3.34
N CYS A 172 -2.79 8.39 2.12
CA CYS A 172 -3.71 7.43 1.52
C CYS A 172 -3.84 6.16 2.36
N PHE A 173 -2.73 5.60 2.85
CA PHE A 173 -2.73 4.40 3.68
C PHE A 173 -3.46 4.64 5.00
N LEU A 174 -3.24 5.79 5.64
CA LEU A 174 -3.97 6.17 6.85
C LEU A 174 -5.49 6.20 6.60
N VAL A 175 -5.92 6.86 5.53
CA VAL A 175 -7.33 6.99 5.14
C VAL A 175 -7.95 5.63 4.81
N LEU A 176 -7.22 4.78 4.09
CA LEU A 176 -7.68 3.45 3.67
C LEU A 176 -7.54 2.39 4.78
N GLY A 177 -6.88 2.70 5.89
CA GLY A 177 -6.61 1.74 6.96
C GLY A 177 -5.50 0.73 6.66
N ILE A 178 -4.71 0.99 5.62
CA ILE A 178 -3.53 0.18 5.28
C ILE A 178 -2.45 0.47 6.33
N ASN A 179 -2.10 -0.54 7.10
CA ASN A 179 -1.18 -0.46 8.24
C ASN A 179 0.02 -1.41 8.07
N GLU A 180 0.78 -1.67 9.15
CA GLU A 180 1.91 -2.62 9.10
C GLU A 180 1.47 -4.07 8.79
N GLU A 181 0.28 -4.51 9.21
CA GLU A 181 -0.24 -5.85 8.92
C GLU A 181 -0.33 -6.10 7.42
N HIS A 182 -0.83 -5.11 6.67
CA HIS A 182 -0.95 -5.20 5.22
C HIS A 182 0.41 -5.32 4.54
N LYS A 183 1.39 -4.56 5.03
CA LYS A 183 2.75 -4.57 4.49
C LYS A 183 3.43 -5.91 4.75
N ILE A 184 3.27 -6.44 5.96
CA ILE A 184 3.79 -7.76 6.33
C ILE A 184 3.07 -8.83 5.50
N ALA A 185 1.75 -8.83 5.44
CA ALA A 185 0.99 -9.79 4.63
C ALA A 185 1.46 -9.81 3.17
N LEU A 186 1.62 -8.64 2.55
CA LEU A 186 2.09 -8.55 1.17
C LEU A 186 3.54 -9.03 1.00
N SER A 187 4.40 -8.82 2.01
CA SER A 187 5.80 -9.26 1.94
C SER A 187 5.97 -10.79 1.91
N TYR A 188 4.95 -11.56 2.31
CA TYR A 188 4.96 -13.01 2.15
C TYR A 188 5.20 -13.43 0.69
N PHE A 189 4.55 -12.77 -0.27
CA PHE A 189 4.71 -13.08 -1.69
C PHE A 189 6.12 -12.80 -2.22
N TYR A 190 6.96 -12.10 -1.47
CA TYR A 190 8.34 -11.78 -1.84
C TYR A 190 9.36 -12.63 -1.08
N GLN A 191 8.92 -13.68 -0.38
CA GLN A 191 9.84 -14.67 0.18
C GLN A 191 10.34 -15.61 -0.92
N PRO A 192 11.59 -16.10 -0.81
CA PRO A 192 12.09 -17.16 -1.70
C PRO A 192 11.17 -18.38 -1.66
N GLY A 193 10.87 -18.94 -2.83
CA GLY A 193 9.99 -20.11 -2.97
C GLY A 193 8.50 -19.79 -3.19
N ASN A 194 8.11 -18.50 -3.12
CA ASN A 194 6.73 -18.05 -3.36
C ASN A 194 6.58 -17.35 -4.73
N GLU A 195 7.47 -17.60 -5.69
CA GLU A 195 7.52 -16.87 -6.96
C GLU A 195 6.24 -17.09 -7.79
N GLN A 196 5.70 -18.30 -7.76
CA GLN A 196 4.48 -18.66 -8.47
C GLN A 196 3.25 -17.99 -7.84
N GLU A 197 3.12 -18.06 -6.50
CA GLU A 197 2.03 -17.39 -5.78
C GLU A 197 2.08 -15.87 -5.98
N LYS A 198 3.29 -15.28 -6.05
CA LYS A 198 3.47 -13.87 -6.36
C LYS A 198 2.95 -13.55 -7.75
N LEU A 199 3.32 -14.34 -8.75
CA LEU A 199 2.91 -14.12 -10.13
C LEU A 199 1.38 -14.19 -10.26
N GLU A 200 0.76 -15.21 -9.65
CA GLU A 200 -0.70 -15.34 -9.63
C GLU A 200 -1.38 -14.18 -8.90
N PHE A 201 -0.83 -13.75 -7.76
CA PHE A 201 -1.33 -12.59 -7.03
C PHE A 201 -1.25 -11.31 -7.85
N LEU A 202 -0.14 -11.06 -8.53
CA LEU A 202 0.02 -9.89 -9.38
C LEU A 202 -0.98 -9.91 -10.54
N HIS A 203 -1.18 -11.07 -11.17
CA HIS A 203 -2.16 -11.22 -12.23
C HIS A 203 -3.58 -10.91 -11.75
N ASP A 204 -4.00 -11.51 -10.62
CA ASP A 204 -5.31 -11.26 -10.02
C ASP A 204 -5.46 -9.78 -9.62
N ALA A 205 -4.41 -9.15 -9.08
CA ALA A 205 -4.42 -7.74 -8.69
C ALA A 205 -4.53 -6.80 -9.90
N ILE A 206 -3.90 -7.14 -11.03
CA ILE A 206 -4.03 -6.40 -12.29
C ILE A 206 -5.46 -6.53 -12.81
N HIS A 207 -5.99 -7.75 -12.86
CA HIS A 207 -7.35 -7.99 -13.33
C HIS A 207 -8.41 -7.27 -12.47
N TYR A 208 -8.23 -7.27 -11.14
CA TYR A 208 -9.05 -6.49 -10.23
C TYR A 208 -8.95 -4.97 -10.48
N SER A 209 -7.75 -4.48 -10.78
CA SER A 209 -7.49 -3.05 -11.01
C SER A 209 -8.06 -2.57 -12.34
N PHE A 210 -7.99 -3.39 -13.39
CA PHE A 210 -8.41 -3.09 -14.75
C PHE A 210 -9.45 -4.12 -15.26
N PRO A 211 -10.63 -4.21 -14.62
CA PRO A 211 -11.63 -5.23 -14.96
C PRO A 211 -12.20 -5.07 -16.39
N GLU A 212 -12.02 -3.90 -17.01
CA GLU A 212 -12.38 -3.66 -18.40
C GLU A 212 -11.40 -4.27 -19.42
N ILE A 213 -10.21 -4.72 -19.00
CA ILE A 213 -9.23 -5.36 -19.87
C ILE A 213 -9.39 -6.88 -19.70
N PRO A 214 -10.10 -7.56 -20.62
CA PRO A 214 -10.32 -8.99 -20.49
C PRO A 214 -9.00 -9.77 -20.57
N ASP A 215 -8.92 -10.86 -19.80
CA ASP A 215 -7.83 -11.82 -19.88
C ASP A 215 -8.07 -12.75 -21.08
N VAL A 216 -7.60 -12.29 -22.24
CA VAL A 216 -7.72 -12.98 -23.54
C VAL A 216 -6.38 -12.95 -24.26
N PRO A 217 -6.11 -13.89 -25.20
CA PRO A 217 -4.83 -13.96 -25.90
C PRO A 217 -4.38 -12.63 -26.54
N ALA A 218 -5.33 -11.80 -27.01
CA ALA A 218 -5.06 -10.49 -27.59
C ALA A 218 -4.45 -9.48 -26.61
N ASN A 219 -4.65 -9.66 -25.31
CA ASN A 219 -4.15 -8.77 -24.25
C ASN A 219 -2.92 -9.34 -23.51
N SER A 220 -2.43 -10.52 -23.91
CA SER A 220 -1.29 -11.20 -23.26
C SER A 220 -0.06 -10.29 -23.11
N ALA A 221 0.39 -9.66 -24.19
CA ALA A 221 1.53 -8.73 -24.18
C ALA A 221 1.33 -7.53 -23.24
N TRP A 222 0.08 -7.08 -23.07
CA TRP A 222 -0.23 -6.00 -22.13
C TRP A 222 -0.11 -6.47 -20.67
N TYR A 223 -0.65 -7.66 -20.35
CA TYR A 223 -0.50 -8.26 -19.01
C TYR A 223 0.96 -8.57 -18.68
N GLU A 224 1.72 -9.08 -19.65
CA GLU A 224 3.17 -9.29 -19.53
C GLU A 224 3.92 -7.99 -19.24
N GLY A 225 3.53 -6.87 -19.88
CA GLY A 225 4.12 -5.55 -19.59
C GLY A 225 3.66 -4.94 -18.25
N MET A 226 2.42 -5.19 -17.85
CA MET A 226 1.84 -4.64 -16.63
C MET A 226 2.28 -5.39 -15.36
N THR A 227 2.55 -6.69 -15.47
CA THR A 227 3.02 -7.54 -14.36
C THR A 227 4.29 -7.02 -13.67
N PRO A 228 5.40 -6.78 -14.37
CA PRO A 228 6.62 -6.26 -13.74
C PRO A 228 6.45 -4.82 -13.25
N VAL A 229 5.56 -4.02 -13.86
CA VAL A 229 5.19 -2.69 -13.34
C VAL A 229 4.50 -2.82 -11.99
N MET A 230 3.50 -3.69 -11.88
CA MET A 230 2.77 -3.92 -10.64
C MET A 230 3.68 -4.48 -9.54
N ASP A 231 4.59 -5.41 -9.88
CA ASP A 231 5.60 -5.95 -8.96
C ASP A 231 6.43 -4.83 -8.32
N ARG A 232 7.04 -3.96 -9.14
CA ARG A 232 7.84 -2.81 -8.65
C ARG A 232 7.02 -1.84 -7.81
N LEU A 233 5.79 -1.54 -8.23
CA LEU A 233 4.89 -0.66 -7.51
C LEU A 233 4.52 -1.23 -6.15
N CYS A 234 4.12 -2.50 -6.07
CA CYS A 234 3.82 -3.20 -4.82
C CYS A 234 5.03 -3.19 -3.89
N PHE A 235 6.20 -3.56 -4.40
CA PHE A 235 7.46 -3.56 -3.64
C PHE A 235 7.72 -2.20 -2.98
N LYS A 236 7.62 -1.12 -3.79
CA LYS A 236 7.92 0.25 -3.36
C LYS A 236 6.82 0.89 -2.52
N LEU A 237 5.54 0.62 -2.81
CA LEU A 237 4.41 1.20 -2.08
C LEU A 237 4.37 0.67 -0.65
N PHE A 238 4.53 -0.65 -0.48
CA PHE A 238 4.39 -1.31 0.80
C PHE A 238 5.71 -1.40 1.60
N ASN A 239 6.83 -0.92 1.05
CA ASN A 239 8.16 -1.03 1.64
C ASN A 239 8.46 -2.49 2.01
N ILE A 240 8.38 -3.37 1.01
CA ILE A 240 8.55 -4.81 1.20
C ILE A 240 9.96 -5.14 1.69
N ASP A 241 10.95 -4.36 1.24
CA ASP A 241 12.33 -4.38 1.71
C ASP A 241 12.46 -4.39 3.24
N LYS A 242 11.58 -3.69 3.98
CA LYS A 242 11.60 -3.65 5.45
C LYS A 242 11.25 -5.00 6.11
N TYR A 243 10.53 -5.88 5.42
CA TYR A 243 9.94 -7.09 6.00
C TYR A 243 10.51 -8.39 5.41
N SER A 244 11.20 -8.33 4.27
CA SER A 244 11.82 -9.48 3.62
C SER A 244 12.94 -10.12 4.45
N PRO A 245 13.12 -11.45 4.35
CA PRO A 245 14.21 -12.16 5.04
C PRO A 245 15.57 -11.71 4.48
N GLY A 246 16.27 -10.85 5.22
CA GLY A 246 17.52 -10.20 4.81
C GLY A 246 17.65 -8.76 5.30
N SER A 247 16.52 -8.11 5.58
CA SER A 247 16.47 -6.80 6.25
C SER A 247 16.58 -6.95 7.77
N ALA A 248 17.55 -7.74 8.23
CA ALA A 248 17.92 -7.68 9.64
C ALA A 248 18.19 -6.19 9.95
N PRO A 249 17.59 -5.60 10.99
CA PRO A 249 17.98 -4.27 11.40
C PRO A 249 19.48 -4.35 11.64
N SER A 250 20.26 -3.59 10.86
CA SER A 250 21.70 -3.50 11.09
C SER A 250 21.85 -3.03 12.54
N SER A 251 22.15 -3.96 13.43
CA SER A 251 22.64 -3.65 14.75
C SER A 251 24.03 -3.09 14.51
N THR A 252 24.10 -1.82 14.13
CA THR A 252 25.35 -1.08 14.13
C THR A 252 25.91 -1.26 15.54
N PRO A 253 27.07 -1.90 15.71
CA PRO A 253 27.66 -2.05 17.02
C PRO A 253 27.99 -0.64 17.49
N THR A 254 27.38 -0.19 18.58
CA THR A 254 27.89 0.96 19.30
C THR A 254 29.28 0.57 19.78
N ALA A 255 30.31 1.19 19.21
CA ALA A 255 31.69 0.93 19.56
C ALA A 255 31.92 1.19 21.07
N PRO A 256 32.82 0.42 21.72
CA PRO A 256 33.06 0.47 23.17
C PRO A 256 33.62 1.81 23.65
#